data_AF-A0A0X8CRJ3-F1
#
_entry.id   AF-A0A0X8CRJ3-F1
#
_cell.length_a   1.000
_cell.length_b   1.000
_cell.length_c   1.000
_cell.angle_alpha   90.00
_cell.angle_beta   90.00
_cell.angle_gamma   90.00
#
_symmetry.space_group_name_H-M   'P 1'
#
loop_
_entity.id
_entity.type
_entity.pdbx_description
1 polymer ?
#
loop_
_entity_poly.entity_id
_entity_poly.type
_entity_poly.pdbx_seq_one_letter_code
_entity_poly.pdbx_strand_id
1 'polypeptide(L)' 'MKYIVLLFWSAVLFTLLNYVTSAIGNTPFEMEQVKQGLIFSVVFAVFVVIVGAILPKGEAQDIDSHRQ' A
#
# COMPACT_ATOMS: atom_id res chain seq x y z
N MET A 1 12.31 -1.83 -10.59
CA MET A 1 12.58 -2.23 -9.19
C MET A 1 11.51 -1.71 -8.23
N LYS A 2 11.44 -0.40 -7.93
CA LYS A 2 10.54 0.20 -6.92
C LYS A 2 9.05 -0.16 -7.07
N TYR A 3 8.50 -0.13 -8.29
CA TYR A 3 7.06 -0.38 -8.51
C TYR A 3 6.66 -1.85 -8.44
N ILE A 4 7.56 -2.77 -8.80
CA ILE A 4 7.32 -4.22 -8.70
C ILE A 4 7.26 -4.64 -7.23
N VAL A 5 8.19 -4.13 -6.43
CA VAL A 5 8.23 -4.32 -4.98
C VAL A 5 6.97 -3.75 -4.33
N LEU A 6 6.52 -2.57 -4.77
CA LEU A 6 5.29 -1.94 -4.28
C LEU A 6 4.05 -2.80 -4.56
N LEU A 7 3.89 -3.31 -5.79
CA LEU A 7 2.79 -4.20 -6.15
C LEU A 7 2.79 -5.49 -5.34
N PHE A 8 3.96 -6.12 -5.19
CA PHE A 8 4.09 -7.35 -4.39
C PHE A 8 3.70 -7.12 -2.92
N TRP A 9 4.23 -6.07 -2.30
CA TRP A 9 3.90 -5.74 -0.91
C TRP A 9 2.43 -5.37 -0.73
N SER A 10 1.85 -4.61 -1.66
CA SER A 10 0.43 -4.29 -1.62
C SER A 10 -0.44 -5.54 -1.72
N ALA A 11 -0.11 -6.49 -2.61
CA ALA A 11 -0.86 -7.74 -2.73
C ALA A 11 -0.80 -8.57 -1.44
N VAL A 12 0.38 -8.68 -0.83
CA VAL A 12 0.57 -9.39 0.45
C VAL A 12 -0.21 -8.73 1.58
N LEU A 13 -0.14 -7.40 1.69
CA LEU A 13 -0.87 -6.61 2.71
C LEU A 13 -2.39 -6.77 2.59
N PHE A 14 -2.94 -6.63 1.39
CA PHE A 14 -4.37 -6.81 1.16
C PHE A 14 -4.83 -8.24 1.46
N THR A 15 -4.02 -9.24 1.11
CA THR A 15 -4.33 -10.64 1.41
C THR A 15 -4.34 -10.90 2.92
N LEU A 16 -3.34 -10.40 3.64
CA LEU A 16 -3.27 -10.51 5.11
C LEU A 16 -4.42 -9.78 5.80
N LEU A 17 -4.77 -8.58 5.34
CA LEU A 17 -5.88 -7.82 5.89
C LEU A 17 -7.21 -8.59 5.76
N ASN A 18 -7.49 -9.12 4.57
CA ASN A 18 -8.70 -9.92 4.34
C ASN A 18 -8.68 -11.24 5.11
N TYR A 19 -7.51 -11.86 5.28
CA TYR A 19 -7.35 -13.05 6.13
C TYR A 19 -7.69 -12.75 7.59
N VAL A 20 -7.15 -11.67 8.17
CA VAL A 20 -7.44 -11.25 9.54
C VAL A 20 -8.92 -10.90 9.71
N THR A 21 -9.50 -10.18 8.76
CA THR A 21 -10.92 -9.81 8.80
C THR A 21 -11.82 -11.04 8.74
N SER A 22 -11.46 -12.03 7.92
CA SER A 22 -12.18 -13.31 7.83
C SER A 22 -12.04 -14.13 9.10
N ALA A 23 -10.85 -14.14 9.72
CA ALA A 23 -10.63 -14.82 11.00
C ALA A 23 -11.45 -14.18 12.15
N ILE A 24 -11.55 -12.85 12.18
CA ILE A 24 -12.39 -12.14 13.16
C ILE A 24 -13.88 -12.39 12.89
N GLY A 25 -14.28 -12.38 11.63
CA GLY A 25 -15.67 -12.58 11.20
C GLY A 25 -16.14 -14.03 11.23
N ASN A 26 -15.26 -14.99 11.54
CA ASN A 26 -15.51 -16.42 11.41
C ASN A 26 -16.06 -16.80 10.01
N THR A 27 -15.63 -16.09 8.98
CA THR A 27 -16.00 -16.35 7.59
C THR A 27 -14.89 -17.12 6.87
N PRO A 28 -15.22 -18.03 5.93
CA PRO A 28 -14.20 -18.73 5.16
C PRO A 28 -13.32 -17.75 4.38
N PHE A 29 -12.01 -17.99 4.41
CA PHE A 29 -11.07 -17.29 3.54
C PHE A 29 -11.02 -18.02 2.19
N GLU A 30 -11.70 -17.45 1.20
CA GLU A 30 -11.85 -18.05 -0.12
C GLU A 30 -10.88 -17.44 -1.14
N MET A 31 -10.53 -18.21 -2.17
CA MET A 31 -9.64 -17.76 -3.25
C MET A 31 -10.17 -16.55 -4.03
N GLU A 32 -11.47 -16.28 -3.95
CA GLU A 32 -12.09 -15.08 -4.51
C GLU A 32 -11.62 -13.79 -3.82
N GLN A 33 -11.39 -13.83 -2.51
CA GLN A 33 -10.87 -12.69 -1.73
C GLN A 33 -9.42 -12.35 -2.13
N VAL A 34 -8.63 -13.37 -2.49
CA VAL A 34 -7.26 -13.19 -3.03
C VAL A 34 -7.30 -12.49 -4.39
N LYS A 35 -8.22 -12.88 -5.27
CA LYS A 35 -8.40 -12.23 -6.60
C LYS A 35 -8.82 -10.77 -6.44
N GLN A 36 -9.75 -10.49 -5.54
CA GLN A 36 -10.17 -9.12 -5.22
C GLN A 36 -9.01 -8.30 -4.64
N GLY A 37 -8.25 -8.87 -3.70
CA GLY A 37 -7.06 -8.24 -3.13
C GLY A 37 -5.99 -7.90 -4.17
N LEU A 38 -5.79 -8.76 -5.18
CA LEU A 38 -4.91 -8.50 -6.32
C LEU A 38 -5.36 -7.29 -7.14
N ILE A 39 -6.64 -7.21 -7.50
CA ILE A 39 -7.19 -6.06 -8.23
C ILE A 39 -7.02 -4.77 -7.42
N PHE A 40 -7.36 -4.81 -6.13
CA PHE A 40 -7.19 -3.67 -5.22
C PHE A 40 -5.72 -3.25 -5.08
N SER A 41 -4.79 -4.20 -5.03
CA SER A 41 -3.36 -3.89 -4.94
C SER A 41 -2.84 -3.13 -6.17
N VAL A 42 -3.34 -3.45 -7.37
CA VAL A 42 -2.99 -2.74 -8.60
C VAL A 42 -3.54 -1.32 -8.57
N VAL A 43 -4.82 -1.15 -8.20
CA VAL A 43 -5.46 0.17 -8.07
C VAL A 43 -4.74 1.03 -7.02
N PHE A 44 -4.43 0.44 -5.86
CA PHE A 44 -3.72 1.12 -4.78
C PHE A 44 -2.30 1.50 -5.19
N ALA A 45 -1.61 0.64 -5.94
CA ALA A 45 -0.29 0.96 -6.47
C ALA A 45 -0.32 2.17 -7.41
N VAL A 46 -1.29 2.24 -8.32
CA VAL A 46 -1.51 3.41 -9.18
C VAL A 46 -1.77 4.66 -8.34
N PHE A 47 -2.62 4.56 -7.32
CA PHE A 47 -2.90 5.66 -6.40
C PHE A 47 -1.63 6.17 -5.71
N VAL A 48 -0.80 5.29 -5.15
CA VAL A 48 0.46 5.68 -4.48
C VAL A 48 1.44 6.34 -5.45
N VAL A 49 1.49 5.89 -6.70
CA VAL A 49 2.31 6.53 -7.74
C VAL A 49 1.84 7.95 -8.03
N ILE A 50 0.52 8.16 -8.17
CA ILE A 50 -0.06 9.49 -8.39
C ILE A 50 0.23 10.40 -7.20
N VAL A 51 -0.03 9.95 -5.98
CA VAL A 51 0.22 10.72 -4.76
C VAL A 51 1.71 11.08 -4.64
N GLY A 52 2.61 10.14 -4.90
CA GLY A 52 4.06 10.38 -4.88
C GLY A 52 4.57 11.28 -6.01
N ALA A 53 3.78 11.51 -7.07
CA ALA A 53 4.09 12.46 -8.12
C ALA A 53 3.63 13.88 -7.77
N ILE A 54 2.55 14.01 -6.99
CA ILE A 54 2.01 15.30 -6.54
C ILE A 54 2.76 15.81 -5.30
N LEU A 55 3.22 14.89 -4.43
CA LEU A 55 3.99 15.25 -3.24
C LEU A 55 5.35 15.85 -3.63
N PRO A 56 5.67 17.06 -3.13
CA PRO A 56 6.98 17.66 -3.35
C PRO A 56 8.09 16.74 -2.85
N LYS A 57 9.09 16.46 -3.70
CA LYS A 57 10.27 15.67 -3.35
C LYS A 57 11.36 16.54 -2.72
N GLY A 58 10.96 17.42 -1.80
CA GLY A 58 11.88 18.17 -0.96
C GLY A 58 11.82 17.56 0.43
N GLU A 59 12.98 17.22 0.98
CA GLU A 59 13.09 17.10 2.44
C GLU A 59 12.44 18.35 3.04
N ALA A 60 11.58 18.18 4.04
CA ALA A 60 11.11 19.30 4.83
C ALA A 60 12.36 20.05 5.26
N GLN A 61 12.61 21.20 4.64
CA GLN A 61 13.82 21.99 4.85
C GLN A 61 13.91 22.20 6.35
N ASP A 62 14.95 21.63 6.96
CA ASP A 62 15.17 21.66 8.40
C ASP A 62 15.25 23.13 8.82
N ILE A 63 14.13 23.67 9.33
CA ILE A 63 13.97 25.08 9.69
C ILE A 63 14.85 25.45 10.90
N ASP A 64 15.58 24.48 11.49
CA ASP A 64 16.42 24.70 12.67
C ASP A 64 17.93 24.80 12.38
N SER A 65 18.39 24.73 11.12
CA SER A 65 19.84 24.72 10.81
C SER A 65 20.54 26.09 10.71
N HIS A 66 19.85 27.21 10.95
CA HIS A 66 20.42 28.57 10.80
C HIS A 66 20.54 29.40 12.10
N ARG A 67 20.56 28.77 13.28
CA ARG A 67 20.93 29.44 14.53
C ARG A 67 22.38 29.09 14.93
N GLN A 68 23.35 29.55 14.13
CA GLN A 68 24.74 29.70 14.55
C GLN A 68 25.05 31.18 14.72
#